data_AF-A0A849HM96-F1
#
_entry.id   AF-A0A849HM96-F1
#
_cell.length_a   1.000
_cell.length_b   1.000
_cell.length_c   1.000
_cell.angle_alpha   90.00
_cell.angle_beta   90.00
_cell.angle_gamma   90.00
#
_symmetry.space_group_name_H-M   'P 1'
#
loop_
_entity.id
_entity.type
_entity.pdbx_description
1 polymer ?
#
loop_
_entity_poly.entity_id
_entity_poly.type
_entity_poly.pdbx_seq_one_letter_code
_entity_poly.pdbx_strand_id
1 'polypeptide(L)'
;MVTLDELRKHVLEDAVELIETLGIVEPLVTNGRELEPVPHLLRRLLTRHIILVSMRLHENDCSGKTGHTASIDSVLKFASQKAALSTAGISKFRKDQDKIKNSVEVEGFKFADLRSFRTAELAHSLHPHTPLSTGVGWHVIHQFASGTYNLVKEIEIALIAAGASHIQLLSADAYDHWATKGELFWRQQG
;
A
#
# COMPACT_ATOMS: atom_id res chain seq x y z
N MET A 1 21.63 -12.41 -7.92
CA MET A 1 20.39 -13.18 -8.05
C MET A 1 19.46 -12.69 -6.96
N VAL A 2 18.24 -12.26 -7.29
CA VAL A 2 17.30 -11.75 -6.27
C VAL A 2 16.88 -12.89 -5.34
N THR A 3 16.88 -12.62 -4.04
CA THR A 3 16.50 -13.57 -3.00
C THR A 3 15.11 -13.25 -2.44
N LEU A 4 14.49 -14.25 -1.80
CA LEU A 4 13.23 -14.05 -1.07
C LEU A 4 13.37 -12.99 0.03
N ASP A 5 14.50 -12.93 0.73
CA ASP A 5 14.69 -11.97 1.83
C ASP A 5 14.85 -10.53 1.33
N GLU A 6 15.51 -10.33 0.19
CA GLU A 6 15.57 -9.01 -0.46
C GLU A 6 14.18 -8.53 -0.89
N LEU A 7 13.37 -9.42 -1.50
CA LEU A 7 11.98 -9.08 -1.88
C LEU A 7 11.12 -8.77 -0.65
N ARG A 8 11.21 -9.61 0.39
CA ARG A 8 10.50 -9.40 1.66
C ARG A 8 10.86 -8.05 2.25
N LYS A 9 12.15 -7.72 2.36
CA LYS A 9 12.61 -6.45 2.91
C LYS A 9 11.96 -5.26 2.20
N HIS A 10 11.99 -5.22 0.87
CA HIS A 10 11.38 -4.13 0.11
C HIS A 10 9.86 -4.06 0.25
N VAL A 11 9.18 -5.20 0.25
CA VAL A 11 7.72 -5.24 0.50
C VAL A 11 7.37 -4.76 1.91
N LEU A 12 8.19 -5.07 2.91
CA LEU A 12 8.02 -4.61 4.28
C LEU A 12 8.29 -3.11 4.42
N GLU A 13 9.33 -2.58 3.76
CA GLU A 13 9.62 -1.15 3.69
C GLU A 13 8.44 -0.37 3.08
N ASP A 14 7.91 -0.82 1.95
CA ASP A 14 6.74 -0.22 1.30
C ASP A 14 5.48 -0.31 2.20
N ALA A 15 5.28 -1.43 2.92
CA ALA A 15 4.15 -1.57 3.84
C ALA A 15 4.26 -0.63 5.05
N VAL A 16 5.46 -0.40 5.57
CA VAL A 16 5.70 0.62 6.61
C VAL A 16 5.41 2.00 6.04
N GLU A 17 6.02 2.39 4.92
CA GLU A 17 5.77 3.69 4.27
C GLU A 17 4.27 3.96 4.04
N LEU A 18 3.53 2.92 3.63
CA LEU A 18 2.08 2.97 3.44
C LEU A 18 1.34 3.33 4.74
N ILE A 19 1.59 2.62 5.83
CA ILE A 19 0.82 2.80 7.07
C ILE A 19 1.20 4.10 7.79
N GLU A 20 2.48 4.48 7.69
CA GLU A 20 2.99 5.76 8.19
C GLU A 20 2.29 6.93 7.50
N THR A 21 2.26 6.90 6.16
CA THR A 21 1.61 7.95 5.37
C THR A 21 0.12 7.97 5.64
N LEU A 22 -0.53 6.80 5.75
CA LEU A 22 -1.96 6.72 6.05
C LEU A 22 -2.29 7.40 7.38
N GLY A 23 -1.54 7.09 8.44
CA GLY A 23 -1.73 7.71 9.77
C GLY A 23 -1.45 9.22 9.77
N ILE A 24 -0.46 9.70 9.02
CA ILE A 24 -0.18 11.14 8.89
C ILE A 24 -1.30 11.87 8.15
N VAL A 25 -1.90 11.25 7.12
CA VAL A 25 -2.93 11.90 6.30
C VAL A 25 -4.29 11.91 6.96
N GLU A 26 -4.63 10.88 7.75
CA GLU A 26 -5.98 10.74 8.30
C GLU A 26 -6.50 12.00 9.00
N PRO A 27 -5.75 12.66 9.91
CA PRO A 27 -6.22 13.86 10.60
C PRO A 27 -6.52 15.04 9.66
N LEU A 28 -5.89 15.11 8.48
CA LEU A 28 -6.18 16.13 7.46
C LEU A 28 -7.51 15.88 6.75
N VAL A 29 -8.01 14.65 6.80
CA VAL A 29 -9.23 14.25 6.11
C VAL A 29 -10.41 14.20 7.07
N THR A 30 -10.21 13.67 8.27
CA THR A 30 -11.29 13.42 9.24
C THR A 30 -11.65 14.64 10.08
N ASN A 31 -10.73 15.58 10.32
CA ASN A 31 -10.99 16.70 11.23
C ASN A 31 -11.91 17.79 10.67
N GLY A 32 -12.40 17.68 9.43
CA GLY A 32 -13.45 18.55 8.88
C GLY A 32 -13.15 20.05 8.83
N ARG A 33 -11.91 20.45 9.14
CA ARG A 33 -11.48 21.86 9.14
C ARG A 33 -11.30 22.33 7.70
N GLU A 34 -11.64 23.59 7.46
CA GLU A 34 -11.21 24.27 6.25
C GLU A 34 -9.67 24.31 6.28
N LEU A 35 -9.05 23.58 5.37
CA LEU A 35 -7.59 23.45 5.34
C LEU A 35 -7.01 24.69 4.65
N GLU A 36 -6.03 25.31 5.31
CA GLU A 36 -5.12 26.25 4.68
C GLU A 36 -4.51 25.65 3.39
N PRO A 37 -4.06 26.48 2.42
CA PRO A 37 -3.60 25.99 1.11
C PRO A 37 -2.50 24.92 1.17
N VAL A 38 -1.58 25.02 2.13
CA VAL A 38 -0.46 24.09 2.29
C VAL A 38 -0.91 22.72 2.83
N PRO A 39 -1.63 22.61 3.97
CA PRO A 39 -2.24 21.35 4.40
C PRO A 39 -3.14 20.71 3.33
N HIS A 40 -3.88 21.51 2.55
CA HIS A 40 -4.70 21.00 1.45
C HIS A 40 -3.84 20.36 0.35
N LEU A 41 -2.74 21.00 -0.05
CA LEU A 41 -1.79 20.46 -1.02
C LEU A 41 -1.14 19.17 -0.49
N LEU A 42 -0.66 19.18 0.75
CA LEU A 42 -0.03 18.02 1.39
C LEU A 42 -0.99 16.84 1.49
N ARG A 43 -2.25 17.06 1.88
CA ARG A 43 -3.30 16.04 1.83
C ARG A 43 -3.37 15.38 0.46
N ARG A 44 -3.45 16.17 -0.61
CA ARG A 44 -3.55 15.64 -1.99
C ARG A 44 -2.31 14.84 -2.39
N LEU A 45 -1.12 15.33 -2.08
CA LEU A 45 0.15 14.67 -2.43
C LEU A 45 0.31 13.34 -1.68
N LEU A 46 0.04 13.34 -0.38
CA LEU A 46 0.19 12.16 0.47
C LEU A 46 -0.91 11.13 0.18
N THR A 47 -2.17 11.53 -0.05
CA THR A 47 -3.23 10.61 -0.52
C THR A 47 -2.84 9.92 -1.83
N ARG A 48 -2.24 10.67 -2.77
CA ARG A 48 -1.73 10.09 -4.01
C ARG A 48 -0.60 9.09 -3.73
N HIS A 49 0.32 9.43 -2.85
CA HIS A 49 1.42 8.56 -2.47
C HIS A 49 0.92 7.24 -1.86
N ILE A 50 -0.07 7.27 -0.97
CA ILE A 50 -0.75 6.08 -0.42
C ILE A 50 -1.24 5.17 -1.56
N ILE A 51 -1.96 5.72 -2.54
CA ILE A 51 -2.44 4.94 -3.69
C ILE A 51 -1.26 4.33 -4.46
N LEU A 52 -0.21 5.09 -4.72
CA LEU A 52 0.95 4.61 -5.48
C LEU A 52 1.66 3.44 -4.78
N VAL A 53 1.88 3.54 -3.48
CA VAL A 53 2.50 2.47 -2.68
C VAL A 53 1.61 1.23 -2.64
N SER A 54 0.31 1.38 -2.38
CA SER A 54 -0.63 0.26 -2.43
C SER A 54 -0.65 -0.43 -3.80
N MET A 55 -0.67 0.35 -4.89
CA MET A 55 -0.64 -0.20 -6.25
C MET A 55 0.66 -0.95 -6.55
N ARG A 56 1.80 -0.48 -6.02
CA ARG A 56 3.10 -1.16 -6.17
C ARG A 56 3.10 -2.52 -5.44
N LEU A 57 2.58 -2.56 -4.21
CA LEU A 57 2.45 -3.79 -3.41
C LEU A 57 1.54 -4.83 -4.09
N HIS A 58 0.53 -4.36 -4.83
CA HIS A 58 -0.42 -5.21 -5.58
C HIS A 58 -0.03 -5.47 -7.05
N GLU A 59 1.15 -5.03 -7.49
CA GLU A 59 1.65 -5.27 -8.85
C GLU A 59 1.96 -6.76 -9.07
N ASN A 60 1.75 -7.22 -10.31
CA ASN A 60 2.08 -8.61 -10.65
C ASN A 60 3.60 -8.82 -10.56
N ASP A 61 4.03 -10.07 -10.37
CA ASP A 61 5.45 -10.38 -10.46
C ASP A 61 5.94 -10.17 -11.90
N CYS A 62 6.72 -9.12 -12.12
CA CYS A 62 7.34 -8.88 -13.41
C CYS A 62 8.86 -8.75 -13.27
N SER A 63 9.58 -9.45 -14.16
CA SER A 63 11.01 -9.26 -14.36
C SER A 63 11.19 -8.30 -15.54
N GLY A 64 11.61 -7.07 -15.27
CA GLY A 64 11.92 -6.07 -16.29
C GLY A 64 13.42 -5.80 -16.42
N LYS A 65 13.78 -4.84 -17.27
CA LYS A 65 15.18 -4.38 -17.46
C LYS A 65 15.81 -3.85 -16.17
N THR A 66 14.99 -3.39 -15.23
CA THR A 66 15.41 -2.82 -13.94
C THR A 66 15.39 -3.84 -12.79
N GLY A 67 15.11 -5.12 -13.07
CA GLY A 67 15.06 -6.18 -12.06
C GLY A 67 13.64 -6.73 -11.83
N HIS A 68 13.47 -7.42 -10.71
CA HIS A 68 12.18 -7.96 -10.28
C HIS A 68 11.42 -6.91 -9.47
N THR A 69 10.13 -6.75 -9.77
CA THR A 69 9.25 -5.94 -8.93
C THR A 69 9.09 -6.59 -7.56
N ALA A 70 9.40 -5.85 -6.49
CA ALA A 70 9.09 -6.25 -5.13
C ALA A 70 7.60 -5.98 -4.87
N SER A 71 6.79 -7.02 -4.95
CA SER A 71 5.35 -7.00 -4.68
C SER A 71 4.91 -8.23 -3.88
N ILE A 72 3.68 -8.22 -3.38
CA ILE A 72 3.06 -9.39 -2.73
C ILE A 72 3.14 -10.62 -3.64
N ASP A 73 2.84 -10.48 -4.93
CA ASP A 73 2.91 -11.58 -5.90
C ASP A 73 4.32 -12.15 -6.04
N SER A 74 5.35 -11.28 -6.07
CA SER A 74 6.74 -11.70 -6.15
C SER A 74 7.17 -12.49 -4.90
N VAL A 75 6.76 -12.05 -3.70
CA VAL A 75 7.05 -12.73 -2.43
C VAL A 75 6.38 -14.10 -2.41
N LEU A 76 5.09 -14.17 -2.75
CA LEU A 76 4.34 -15.43 -2.80
C LEU A 76 4.93 -16.42 -3.82
N LYS A 77 5.38 -15.94 -4.99
CA LYS A 77 6.05 -16.78 -5.99
C LYS A 77 7.38 -17.34 -5.47
N PHE A 78 8.24 -16.50 -4.91
CA PHE A 78 9.53 -16.95 -4.40
C PHE A 78 9.38 -17.85 -3.17
N ALA A 79 8.40 -17.58 -2.30
CA ALA A 79 8.05 -18.44 -1.18
C ALA A 79 7.58 -19.83 -1.65
N SER A 80 6.78 -19.88 -2.73
CA SER A 80 6.38 -21.15 -3.35
C SER A 80 7.57 -21.90 -3.95
N GLN A 81 8.44 -21.22 -4.70
CA GLN A 81 9.63 -21.82 -5.33
C GLN A 81 10.62 -22.39 -4.31
N LYS A 82 10.74 -21.75 -3.15
CA LYS A 82 11.58 -22.22 -2.04
C LYS A 82 10.89 -23.21 -1.11
N ALA A 83 9.64 -23.60 -1.41
CA ALA A 83 8.79 -24.40 -0.52
C ALA A 83 8.65 -23.82 0.92
N ALA A 84 8.81 -22.51 1.06
CA ALA A 84 8.65 -21.81 2.33
C ALA A 84 7.19 -21.68 2.75
N LEU A 85 6.25 -21.66 1.79
CA LEU A 85 4.82 -21.69 2.06
C LEU A 85 4.16 -22.83 1.28
N SER A 86 3.16 -23.47 1.88
CA SER A 86 2.37 -24.50 1.22
C SER A 86 1.52 -23.91 0.08
N THR A 87 1.21 -24.72 -0.92
CA THR A 87 0.31 -24.32 -2.02
C THR A 87 -1.04 -23.81 -1.50
N ALA A 88 -1.55 -24.40 -0.43
CA ALA A 88 -2.78 -23.94 0.23
C ALA A 88 -2.61 -22.56 0.86
N GLY A 89 -1.49 -22.31 1.55
CA GLY A 89 -1.17 -21.00 2.13
C GLY A 89 -1.03 -19.90 1.06
N ILE A 90 -0.30 -20.18 -0.02
CA ILE A 90 -0.20 -19.27 -1.17
C ILE A 90 -1.57 -18.97 -1.78
N SER A 91 -2.40 -20.00 -1.96
CA SER A 91 -3.75 -19.84 -2.52
C SER A 91 -4.66 -19.00 -1.61
N LYS A 92 -4.53 -19.14 -0.28
CA LYS A 92 -5.24 -18.26 0.67
C LYS A 92 -4.83 -16.81 0.47
N PHE A 93 -3.52 -16.52 0.50
CA PHE A 93 -3.04 -15.13 0.38
C PHE A 93 -3.41 -14.48 -0.95
N ARG A 94 -3.37 -15.23 -2.06
CA ARG A 94 -3.85 -14.73 -3.36
C ARG A 94 -5.34 -14.39 -3.32
N LYS A 95 -6.18 -15.27 -2.75
CA LYS A 95 -7.61 -14.98 -2.57
C LYS A 95 -7.86 -13.75 -1.72
N ASP A 96 -7.10 -13.56 -0.65
CA ASP A 96 -7.24 -12.39 0.23
C ASP A 96 -6.74 -11.12 -0.50
N GLN A 97 -5.68 -11.20 -1.29
CA GLN A 97 -5.23 -10.13 -2.17
C GLN A 97 -6.29 -9.73 -3.20
N ASP A 98 -6.95 -10.71 -3.84
CA ASP A 98 -8.01 -10.47 -4.82
C ASP A 98 -9.25 -9.85 -4.16
N LYS A 99 -9.61 -10.27 -2.95
CA LYS A 99 -10.70 -9.62 -2.18
C LYS A 99 -10.42 -8.13 -1.93
N ILE A 100 -9.18 -7.79 -1.55
CA ILE A 100 -8.76 -6.38 -1.35
C ILE A 100 -8.84 -5.60 -2.66
N LYS A 101 -8.40 -6.18 -3.78
CA LYS A 101 -8.54 -5.54 -5.11
C LYS A 101 -10.02 -5.33 -5.47
N ASN A 102 -10.86 -6.33 -5.25
CA ASN A 102 -12.28 -6.30 -5.61
C ASN A 102 -13.10 -5.36 -4.71
N SER A 103 -12.72 -5.15 -3.43
CA SER A 103 -13.44 -4.22 -2.56
C SER A 103 -13.37 -2.77 -3.07
N VAL A 104 -12.27 -2.40 -3.73
CA VAL A 104 -12.15 -1.10 -4.42
C VAL A 104 -13.18 -0.98 -5.55
N GLU A 105 -13.43 -2.07 -6.28
CA GLU A 105 -14.37 -2.13 -7.40
C GLU A 105 -15.83 -2.03 -6.97
N VAL A 106 -16.17 -2.65 -5.83
CA VAL A 106 -17.52 -2.57 -5.23
C VAL A 106 -17.90 -1.13 -4.87
N GLU A 107 -16.93 -0.32 -4.47
CA GLU A 107 -17.10 1.10 -4.11
C GLU A 107 -17.12 2.02 -5.36
N GLY A 108 -17.20 1.44 -6.57
CA GLY A 108 -17.36 2.17 -7.83
C GLY A 108 -16.06 2.64 -8.48
N PHE A 109 -14.89 2.20 -8.00
CA PHE A 109 -13.59 2.51 -8.57
C PHE A 109 -12.95 1.28 -9.19
N LYS A 110 -12.58 1.30 -10.48
CA LYS A 110 -11.85 0.14 -11.01
C LYS A 110 -10.43 0.16 -10.44
N PHE A 111 -9.90 -1.01 -10.09
CA PHE A 111 -8.49 -1.13 -9.70
C PHE A 111 -7.55 -0.58 -10.79
N ALA A 112 -7.94 -0.74 -12.06
CA ALA A 112 -7.26 -0.15 -13.21
C ALA A 112 -7.26 1.40 -13.20
N ASP A 113 -8.31 2.03 -12.67
CA ASP A 113 -8.41 3.49 -12.58
C ASP A 113 -7.43 4.02 -11.52
N LEU A 114 -7.26 3.33 -10.39
CA LEU A 114 -6.21 3.66 -9.41
C LEU A 114 -4.80 3.51 -9.99
N ARG A 115 -4.60 2.56 -10.91
CA ARG A 115 -3.32 2.38 -11.61
C ARG A 115 -2.94 3.59 -12.47
N SER A 116 -3.93 4.35 -12.97
CA SER A 116 -3.69 5.56 -13.76
C SER A 116 -3.02 6.70 -12.98
N PHE A 117 -3.08 6.68 -11.63
CA PHE A 117 -2.37 7.64 -10.78
C PHE A 117 -0.84 7.56 -10.93
N ARG A 118 -0.33 6.37 -11.30
CA ARG A 118 1.09 6.09 -11.58
C ARG A 118 1.56 6.71 -12.90
N THR A 119 0.70 6.72 -13.92
CA THR A 119 1.04 7.24 -15.26
C THR A 119 1.09 8.77 -15.31
N ALA A 120 0.38 9.45 -14.39
CA ALA A 120 0.39 10.91 -14.28
C ALA A 120 1.65 11.48 -13.58
N GLU A 121 2.63 10.65 -13.19
CA GLU A 121 3.94 11.11 -12.68
C GLU A 121 5.04 11.13 -13.75
N LEU A 122 4.89 10.36 -14.84
CA LEU A 122 5.89 10.27 -15.91
C LEU A 122 5.56 11.11 -17.15
N ALA A 123 4.34 11.61 -17.26
CA ALA A 123 3.94 12.43 -18.39
C ALA A 123 3.09 13.61 -17.92
N HIS A 124 3.48 14.82 -18.33
CA HIS A 124 2.50 15.82 -18.75
C HIS A 124 1.69 15.21 -19.92
N SER A 125 0.78 14.30 -19.59
CA SER A 125 0.06 13.52 -20.57
C SER A 125 -1.00 14.38 -21.24
N LEU A 126 -1.00 14.38 -22.58
CA LEU A 126 -2.03 14.95 -23.45
C LEU A 126 -3.38 14.21 -23.37
N HIS A 127 -3.52 13.23 -22.47
CA HIS A 127 -4.84 12.72 -22.11
C HIS A 127 -5.63 13.83 -21.40
N PRO A 128 -6.96 13.91 -21.59
CA PRO A 128 -7.79 14.84 -20.84
C PRO A 128 -7.38 14.74 -19.37
N HIS A 129 -7.15 15.88 -18.73
CA HIS A 129 -7.10 15.95 -17.29
C HIS A 129 -8.40 15.33 -16.78
N THR A 130 -8.44 14.02 -16.57
CA THR A 130 -9.36 13.43 -15.63
C THR A 130 -8.96 14.14 -14.33
N PRO A 131 -9.82 15.01 -13.78
CA PRO A 131 -9.51 15.60 -12.48
C PRO A 131 -9.11 14.42 -11.59
N LEU A 132 -7.92 14.50 -10.95
CA LEU A 132 -7.56 13.59 -9.85
C LEU A 132 -8.85 13.41 -9.07
N SER A 133 -9.50 12.26 -9.21
CA SER A 133 -10.92 12.24 -8.90
C SER A 133 -11.00 12.53 -7.42
N THR A 134 -11.54 13.70 -7.10
CA THR A 134 -12.04 14.04 -5.78
C THR A 134 -13.13 13.04 -5.36
N GLY A 135 -13.49 12.10 -6.26
CA GLY A 135 -14.43 11.01 -6.08
C GLY A 135 -13.90 9.80 -5.32
N VAL A 136 -12.60 9.43 -5.33
CA VAL A 136 -12.17 8.28 -4.49
C VAL A 136 -12.34 8.68 -3.03
N GLY A 137 -13.39 8.15 -2.41
CA GLY A 137 -13.70 8.43 -1.02
C GLY A 137 -12.51 8.02 -0.16
N TRP A 138 -12.12 8.89 0.78
CA TRP A 138 -11.07 8.58 1.75
C TRP A 138 -11.25 7.22 2.41
N HIS A 139 -12.50 6.85 2.70
CA HIS A 139 -12.85 5.54 3.24
C HIS A 139 -12.33 4.38 2.38
N VAL A 140 -12.48 4.47 1.06
CA VAL A 140 -12.02 3.43 0.11
C VAL A 140 -10.50 3.35 0.13
N ILE A 141 -9.81 4.50 0.10
CA ILE A 141 -8.34 4.56 0.14
C ILE A 141 -7.82 3.97 1.44
N HIS A 142 -8.46 4.33 2.55
CA HIS A 142 -8.11 3.86 3.88
C HIS A 142 -8.28 2.36 4.02
N GLN A 143 -9.44 1.82 3.61
CA GLN A 143 -9.69 0.37 3.64
C GLN A 143 -8.72 -0.39 2.75
N PHE A 144 -8.45 0.13 1.55
CA PHE A 144 -7.50 -0.48 0.62
C PHE A 144 -6.10 -0.52 1.24
N ALA A 145 -5.57 0.61 1.72
CA ALA A 145 -4.25 0.70 2.34
C ALA A 145 -4.13 -0.18 3.59
N SER A 146 -5.12 -0.12 4.49
CA SER A 146 -5.13 -0.93 5.72
C SER A 146 -5.24 -2.42 5.42
N GLY A 147 -6.04 -2.80 4.43
CA GLY A 147 -6.15 -4.18 3.95
C GLY A 147 -4.82 -4.69 3.36
N THR A 148 -4.17 -3.88 2.53
CA THR A 148 -2.84 -4.18 1.96
C THR A 148 -1.81 -4.37 3.07
N TYR A 149 -1.71 -3.45 4.03
CA TYR A 149 -0.79 -3.55 5.17
C TYR A 149 -1.01 -4.85 5.97
N ASN A 150 -2.26 -5.14 6.32
CA ASN A 150 -2.60 -6.34 7.09
C ASN A 150 -2.27 -7.62 6.33
N LEU A 151 -2.50 -7.68 5.02
CA LEU A 151 -2.11 -8.82 4.19
C LEU A 151 -0.59 -9.02 4.20
N VAL A 152 0.20 -7.96 4.03
CA VAL A 152 1.68 -8.06 4.10
C VAL A 152 2.11 -8.59 5.48
N LYS A 153 1.49 -8.08 6.56
CA LYS A 153 1.74 -8.55 7.92
C LYS A 153 1.43 -10.04 8.10
N GLU A 154 0.28 -10.51 7.62
CA GLU A 154 -0.09 -11.92 7.70
C GLU A 154 0.86 -12.83 6.91
N ILE A 155 1.28 -12.39 5.72
CA ILE A 155 2.27 -13.12 4.90
C ILE A 155 3.60 -13.22 5.65
N GLU A 156 4.08 -12.13 6.24
CA GLU A 156 5.35 -12.11 6.97
C GLU A 156 5.31 -13.00 8.21
N ILE A 157 4.22 -12.97 8.98
CA ILE A 157 4.01 -13.88 10.12
C ILE A 157 4.06 -15.34 9.66
N ALA A 158 3.42 -15.68 8.54
CA ALA A 158 3.43 -17.03 8.01
C ALA A 158 4.82 -17.47 7.51
N LEU A 159 5.58 -16.55 6.90
CA LEU A 159 6.97 -16.81 6.47
C LEU A 159 7.90 -17.04 7.65
N ILE A 160 7.79 -16.22 8.70
CA ILE A 160 8.56 -16.41 9.95
C ILE A 160 8.21 -17.76 10.59
N ALA A 161 6.92 -18.10 10.68
CA ALA A 161 6.47 -19.38 11.21
C ALA A 161 6.98 -20.58 10.40
N ALA A 162 7.26 -20.39 9.10
CA ALA A 162 7.87 -21.37 8.23
C ALA A 162 9.42 -21.37 8.25
N GLY A 163 10.04 -20.59 9.14
CA GLY A 163 11.50 -20.56 9.35
C GLY A 163 12.25 -19.49 8.55
N ALA A 164 11.56 -18.53 7.94
CA ALA A 164 12.21 -17.39 7.33
C ALA A 164 12.84 -16.47 8.39
N SER A 165 13.90 -15.73 8.04
CA SER A 165 14.56 -14.80 8.96
C SER A 165 13.59 -13.74 9.47
N HIS A 166 13.62 -13.42 10.75
CA HIS A 166 12.78 -12.38 11.33
C HIS A 166 13.24 -10.99 10.86
N ILE A 167 12.39 -10.26 10.13
CA ILE A 167 12.64 -8.87 9.71
C ILE A 167 11.65 -7.98 10.47
N GLN A 168 12.08 -7.42 11.59
CA GLN A 168 11.20 -6.64 12.45
C GLN A 168 10.98 -5.22 11.91
N LEU A 169 9.98 -5.07 11.06
CA LEU A 169 9.56 -3.77 10.52
C LEU A 169 8.09 -3.44 10.80
N LEU A 170 7.23 -4.46 10.89
CA LEU A 170 5.80 -4.28 11.12
C LEU A 170 5.47 -4.40 12.60
N SER A 171 4.56 -3.57 13.08
CA SER A 171 3.98 -3.68 14.43
C SER A 171 2.45 -3.82 14.37
N ALA A 172 1.87 -4.42 15.42
CA ALA A 172 0.42 -4.59 15.51
C ALA A 172 -0.30 -3.24 15.58
N ASP A 173 0.29 -2.28 16.29
CA ASP A 173 -0.30 -0.97 16.58
C ASP A 173 0.31 0.15 15.70
N ALA A 174 0.95 -0.22 14.58
CA ALA A 174 1.66 0.73 13.71
C ALA A 174 0.75 1.87 13.27
N TYR A 175 -0.48 1.53 12.88
CA TYR A 175 -1.47 2.51 12.46
C TYR A 175 -1.83 3.50 13.57
N ASP A 176 -2.30 3.01 14.73
CA ASP A 176 -2.74 3.87 15.83
C ASP A 176 -1.61 4.79 16.32
N HIS A 177 -0.38 4.26 16.35
CA HIS A 177 0.82 5.02 16.66
C HIS A 177 1.06 6.17 15.68
N TRP A 178 0.95 5.90 14.38
CA TRP A 178 1.15 6.92 13.34
C TRP A 178 -0.01 7.89 13.18
N ALA A 179 -1.24 7.44 13.41
CA ALA A 179 -2.42 8.30 13.48
C ALA A 179 -2.28 9.31 14.63
N THR A 180 -1.87 8.84 15.82
CA THR A 180 -1.60 9.71 16.98
C THR A 180 -0.49 10.72 16.68
N LYS A 181 0.62 10.29 16.07
CA LYS A 181 1.71 11.19 15.67
C LYS A 181 1.28 12.20 14.62
N GLY A 182 0.52 11.77 13.63
CA GLY A 182 -0.06 12.64 12.60
C GLY A 182 -0.93 13.72 13.23
N GLU A 183 -1.81 13.32 14.17
CA GLU A 183 -2.68 14.26 14.87
C GLU A 183 -1.88 15.30 15.66
N LEU A 184 -0.86 14.86 16.42
CA LEU A 184 0.03 15.75 17.16
C LEU A 184 0.77 16.71 16.24
N PHE A 185 1.29 16.22 15.11
CA PHE A 185 1.97 17.04 14.11
C PHE A 185 1.05 18.14 13.59
N TRP A 186 -0.14 17.79 13.10
CA TRP A 186 -1.06 18.78 12.51
C TRP A 186 -1.63 19.76 13.52
N ARG A 187 -1.82 19.36 14.79
CA ARG A 187 -2.20 20.28 15.87
C ARG A 187 -1.15 21.36 16.14
N GLN A 188 0.13 21.11 15.85
CA GLN A 188 1.20 22.10 16.03
C GLN A 188 1.34 23.07 14.85
N GLN A 189 0.72 22.77 13.70
CA GLN A 189 0.85 23.58 12.47
C GLN A 189 -0.32 24.56 12.24
N GLY A 190 -1.38 24.50 13.06
CA GLY A 190 -2.54 25.38 13.01
C GLY A 190 -2.76 26.09 14.34
#